data_AF-A0A6P0YQ52-F1
#
_entry.id   AF-A0A6P0YQ52-F1
#
_cell.length_a   1.000
_cell.length_b   1.000
_cell.length_c   1.000
_cell.angle_alpha   90.00
_cell.angle_beta   90.00
_cell.angle_gamma   90.00
#
_symmetry.space_group_name_H-M   'P 1'
#
loop_
_entity.id
_entity.type
_entity.pdbx_description
1 polymer ?
#
loop_
_entity_poly.entity_id
_entity_poly.type
_entity_poly.pdbx_seq_one_letter_code
_entity_poly.pdbx_strand_id
1 'polypeptide(L)'
;AFPNENMQRLEQALKHWMSVMRYGAMAMLLNNPDYFRHRILEWLTDIIHAQEMVAIETHIFQELMQRLEEIFTPDQMLLLTQFLQQAKMMLLETKPECETLKVGE
;
A
#
# COMPACT_ATOMS: atom_id res chain seq x y z
N ALA A 1 -3.29 -15.31 9.59
CA ALA A 1 -1.86 -15.63 9.72
C ALA A 1 -1.15 -15.00 10.94
N PHE A 2 -1.81 -14.30 11.88
CA PHE A 2 -1.10 -13.56 12.96
C PHE A 2 -1.79 -13.70 14.34
N PRO A 3 -1.73 -14.87 15.00
CA PRO A 3 -2.46 -15.10 16.25
C PRO A 3 -1.89 -14.36 17.48
N ASN A 4 -0.62 -13.94 17.43
CA ASN A 4 0.09 -13.28 18.53
C ASN A 4 0.39 -11.79 18.28
N GLU A 5 -0.09 -11.25 17.16
CA GLU A 5 0.18 -9.85 16.79
C GLU A 5 -0.73 -8.90 17.57
N ASN A 6 -0.24 -7.69 17.85
CA ASN A 6 -1.06 -6.68 18.49
C ASN A 6 -2.24 -6.31 17.56
N MET A 7 -3.47 -6.46 18.09
CA MET A 7 -4.70 -6.15 17.36
C MET A 7 -4.72 -4.72 16.79
N GLN A 8 -4.09 -3.76 17.46
CA GLN A 8 -3.97 -2.38 16.96
C GLN A 8 -3.13 -2.30 15.69
N ARG A 9 -2.05 -3.09 15.58
CA ARG A 9 -1.20 -3.12 14.37
C ARG A 9 -1.94 -3.75 13.20
N LEU A 10 -2.72 -4.80 13.46
CA LEU A 10 -3.59 -5.40 12.44
C LEU A 10 -4.66 -4.41 11.95
N GLU A 11 -5.32 -3.70 12.87
CA GLU A 11 -6.32 -2.69 12.50
C GLU A 11 -5.69 -1.53 11.71
N GLN A 12 -4.49 -1.11 12.10
CA GLN A 12 -3.77 -0.04 11.42
C GLN A 12 -3.38 -0.46 9.99
N ALA A 13 -2.88 -1.68 9.80
CA ALA A 13 -2.56 -2.21 8.47
C ALA A 13 -3.81 -2.27 7.57
N LEU A 14 -4.95 -2.68 8.12
CA LEU A 14 -6.22 -2.64 7.38
C LEU A 14 -6.60 -1.20 6.99
N LYS A 15 -6.41 -0.23 7.88
CA LYS A 15 -6.64 1.21 7.57
C LYS A 15 -5.72 1.74 6.48
N HIS A 16 -4.47 1.26 6.42
CA HIS A 16 -3.54 1.58 5.35
C HIS A 16 -4.10 1.11 4.00
N TRP A 17 -4.48 -0.17 3.86
CA TRP A 17 -5.06 -0.69 2.61
C TRP A 17 -6.40 -0.06 2.23
N MET A 18 -7.27 0.27 3.20
CA MET A 18 -8.47 1.06 2.91
C MET A 18 -8.14 2.45 2.34
N SER A 19 -7.05 3.06 2.82
CA SER A 19 -6.59 4.36 2.31
C SER A 19 -5.98 4.22 0.92
N VAL A 20 -5.14 3.20 0.69
CA VAL A 20 -4.58 2.85 -0.62
C VAL A 20 -5.70 2.67 -1.65
N MET A 21 -6.75 1.90 -1.33
CA MET A 21 -7.90 1.71 -2.22
C MET A 21 -8.63 3.02 -2.53
N ARG A 22 -8.88 3.86 -1.52
CA ARG A 22 -9.58 5.14 -1.69
C ARG A 22 -8.79 6.11 -2.56
N TYR A 23 -7.50 6.27 -2.29
CA TYR A 23 -6.65 7.20 -3.04
C TYR A 23 -6.30 6.65 -4.42
N GLY A 24 -6.19 5.33 -4.59
CA GLY A 24 -6.01 4.69 -5.90
C GLY A 24 -7.25 4.90 -6.78
N ALA A 25 -8.45 4.72 -6.24
CA ALA A 25 -9.69 5.03 -6.95
C ALA A 25 -9.79 6.52 -7.32
N MET A 26 -9.38 7.42 -6.43
CA MET A 26 -9.34 8.85 -6.73
C MET A 26 -8.36 9.17 -7.87
N ALA A 27 -7.15 8.59 -7.83
CA ALA A 27 -6.16 8.75 -8.89
C ALA A 27 -6.64 8.22 -10.24
N MET A 28 -7.37 7.10 -10.23
CA MET A 28 -8.05 6.56 -11.42
C MET A 28 -9.06 7.55 -11.99
N LEU A 29 -9.94 8.11 -11.15
CA LEU A 29 -10.96 9.07 -11.57
C LEU A 29 -10.35 10.39 -12.07
N LEU A 30 -9.24 10.81 -11.49
CA LEU A 30 -8.50 12.00 -11.90
C LEU A 30 -7.58 11.75 -13.12
N ASN A 31 -7.42 10.49 -13.53
CA ASN A 31 -6.42 10.06 -14.52
C ASN A 31 -5.01 10.62 -14.19
N ASN A 32 -4.63 10.59 -12.91
CA ASN A 32 -3.39 11.17 -12.41
C ASN A 32 -2.69 10.20 -11.44
N PRO A 33 -1.76 9.35 -11.92
CA PRO A 33 -1.03 8.40 -11.07
C PRO A 33 -0.04 9.08 -10.11
N ASP A 34 0.47 10.27 -10.45
CA ASP A 34 1.39 11.02 -9.57
C ASP A 34 0.69 11.51 -8.31
N TYR A 35 -0.61 11.85 -8.41
CA TYR A 35 -1.43 12.14 -7.24
C TYR A 35 -1.38 10.99 -6.24
N PHE A 36 -1.50 9.74 -6.69
CA PHE A 36 -1.48 8.58 -5.80
C PHE A 36 -0.16 8.43 -5.07
N ARG A 37 0.95 8.58 -5.82
CA ARG A 37 2.30 8.50 -5.27
C ARG A 37 2.52 9.53 -4.17
N HIS A 38 2.35 10.81 -4.48
CA HIS A 38 2.64 11.91 -3.57
C HIS A 38 1.63 12.03 -2.44
N ARG A 39 0.37 11.65 -2.67
CA ARG A 39 -0.68 11.82 -1.66
C ARG A 39 -0.64 10.76 -0.58
N ILE A 40 -0.29 9.52 -0.93
CA ILE A 40 -0.37 8.39 0.01
C ILE A 40 0.87 7.52 0.02
N LEU A 41 1.42 7.12 -1.13
CA LEU A 41 2.43 6.05 -1.15
C LEU A 41 3.76 6.45 -0.53
N GLU A 42 4.25 7.68 -0.77
CA GLU A 42 5.56 8.12 -0.25
C GLU A 42 5.60 8.07 1.28
N TRP A 43 4.73 8.82 1.97
CA TRP A 43 4.75 8.84 3.44
C TRP A 43 4.25 7.55 4.09
N LEU A 44 3.37 6.78 3.42
CA LEU A 44 2.91 5.50 3.96
C LEU A 44 4.02 4.44 3.90
N THR A 45 4.89 4.50 2.90
CA THR A 45 6.10 3.66 2.84
C THR A 45 6.95 3.90 4.09
N ASP A 46 7.22 5.16 4.42
CA ASP A 46 8.03 5.52 5.60
C ASP A 46 7.43 4.95 6.90
N ILE A 47 6.11 5.04 7.06
CA ILE A 47 5.41 4.50 8.23
C ILE A 47 5.50 2.98 8.30
N ILE A 48 5.20 2.28 7.21
CA ILE A 48 5.20 0.81 7.17
C ILE A 48 6.58 0.26 7.50
N HIS A 49 7.63 0.87 6.96
CA HIS A 49 9.00 0.46 7.22
C HIS A 49 9.46 0.83 8.64
N ALA A 50 9.17 2.04 9.12
CA ALA A 50 9.54 2.47 10.46
C ALA A 50 8.86 1.63 11.56
N GLN A 51 7.65 1.14 11.30
CA GLN A 51 6.89 0.29 12.24
C GLN A 51 7.09 -1.21 11.99
N GLU A 52 8.00 -1.61 11.10
CA GLU A 52 8.27 -3.02 10.74
C GLU A 52 7.00 -3.81 10.37
N MET A 53 6.07 -3.17 9.63
CA MET A 53 4.76 -3.74 9.31
C MET A 53 4.70 -4.49 7.99
N VAL A 54 5.78 -4.51 7.21
CA VAL A 54 5.85 -5.08 5.84
C VAL A 54 5.25 -6.49 5.75
N ALA A 55 5.50 -7.35 6.75
CA ALA A 55 4.97 -8.72 6.75
C ALA A 55 3.43 -8.77 6.84
N ILE A 56 2.84 -7.95 7.71
CA ILE A 56 1.38 -7.84 7.88
C ILE A 56 0.75 -7.25 6.62
N GLU A 57 1.35 -6.15 6.12
CA GLU A 57 0.88 -5.46 4.92
C GLU A 57 0.91 -6.36 3.69
N THR A 58 1.96 -7.18 3.54
CA THR A 58 2.07 -8.16 2.45
C THR A 58 0.96 -9.20 2.51
N HIS A 59 0.64 -9.71 3.70
CA HIS A 59 -0.43 -10.69 3.85
C HIS A 59 -1.80 -10.09 3.55
N ILE A 60 -2.07 -8.86 4.03
CA ILE A 60 -3.32 -8.16 3.74
C ILE A 60 -3.44 -7.89 2.23
N PHE A 61 -2.36 -7.48 1.58
CA PHE A 61 -2.36 -7.28 0.13
C PHE A 61 -2.72 -8.55 -0.64
N GLN A 62 -2.14 -9.70 -0.27
CA GLN A 62 -2.43 -10.98 -0.92
C GLN A 62 -3.91 -11.37 -0.75
N GLU A 63 -4.45 -11.28 0.46
CA GLU A 63 -5.86 -11.56 0.72
C GLU A 63 -6.76 -10.55 -0.02
N LEU A 64 -6.41 -9.27 -0.03
CA LEU A 64 -7.16 -8.25 -0.74
C LEU A 64 -7.23 -8.55 -2.24
N MET A 65 -6.10 -8.87 -2.88
CA MET A 65 -6.05 -9.23 -4.30
C MET A 65 -6.96 -10.42 -4.60
N GLN A 66 -6.88 -11.49 -3.79
CA GLN A 66 -7.73 -12.66 -3.95
C GLN A 66 -9.22 -12.30 -3.84
N ARG A 67 -9.61 -11.50 -2.85
CA ARG A 67 -11.02 -11.10 -2.67
C ARG A 67 -11.51 -10.20 -3.80
N LEU A 68 -10.67 -9.32 -4.32
CA LEU A 68 -11.03 -8.45 -5.44
C LEU A 68 -11.27 -9.26 -6.72
N GLU A 69 -10.44 -10.27 -6.98
CA GLU A 69 -10.62 -11.20 -8.12
C GLU A 69 -11.90 -12.03 -8.03
N GLU A 70 -12.40 -12.29 -6.80
CA GLU A 70 -13.70 -12.96 -6.59
C GLU A 70 -14.91 -12.03 -6.85
N ILE A 71 -14.72 -10.70 -6.78
CA ILE A 71 -15.80 -9.70 -6.85
C ILE A 71 -15.89 -9.04 -8.24
N PHE A 72 -14.74 -8.76 -8.86
CA PHE A 72 -14.65 -8.00 -10.10
C PHE A 72 -14.44 -8.89 -11.31
N THR A 73 -14.96 -8.47 -12.47
CA THR A 73 -14.61 -9.10 -13.74
C THR A 73 -13.14 -8.84 -14.10
N PRO A 74 -12.53 -9.64 -14.99
CA PRO A 74 -11.15 -9.39 -15.43
C PRO A 74 -10.92 -7.97 -15.96
N ASP A 75 -11.87 -7.40 -16.70
CA ASP A 75 -11.78 -6.04 -17.24
C ASP A 75 -11.82 -4.97 -16.13
N GLN A 76 -12.68 -5.16 -15.12
CA GLN A 76 -12.75 -4.27 -13.97
C GLN A 76 -11.48 -4.38 -13.12
N MET A 77 -10.97 -5.60 -12.97
CA MET A 77 -9.74 -5.86 -12.22
C MET A 77 -8.53 -5.22 -12.90
N LEU A 78 -8.47 -5.19 -14.23
CA LEU A 78 -7.41 -4.53 -14.99
C LEU A 78 -7.29 -3.03 -14.63
N LEU A 79 -8.42 -2.35 -14.44
CA LEU A 79 -8.45 -0.94 -14.04
C LEU A 79 -7.82 -0.72 -12.67
N LEU A 80 -8.12 -1.59 -11.70
CA LEU A 80 -7.61 -1.51 -10.32
C LEU A 80 -6.15 -1.95 -10.20
N THR A 81 -5.75 -2.94 -11.01
CA THR A 81 -4.45 -3.61 -10.91
C THR A 81 -3.30 -2.64 -11.07
N GLN A 82 -3.41 -1.65 -11.97
CA GLN A 82 -2.33 -0.66 -12.18
C GLN A 82 -1.96 0.09 -10.88
N PHE A 83 -2.96 0.49 -10.08
CA PHE A 83 -2.75 1.22 -8.82
C PHE A 83 -2.35 0.28 -7.69
N LEU A 84 -2.94 -0.92 -7.63
CA LEU A 84 -2.59 -1.91 -6.61
C LEU A 84 -1.16 -2.42 -6.75
N GLN A 85 -0.68 -2.64 -7.98
CA GLN A 85 0.72 -3.01 -8.24
C GLN A 85 1.67 -1.86 -7.92
N GLN A 86 1.30 -0.61 -8.25
CA GLN A 86 2.09 0.56 -7.84
C GLN A 86 2.23 0.63 -6.31
N ALA A 87 1.14 0.42 -5.57
CA ALA A 87 1.17 0.39 -4.11
C ALA A 87 2.04 -0.76 -3.58
N LYS A 88 1.90 -1.97 -4.13
CA LYS A 88 2.73 -3.13 -3.76
C LYS A 88 4.22 -2.83 -3.93
N MET A 89 4.61 -2.31 -5.09
CA MET A 89 6.01 -1.98 -5.39
C MET A 89 6.57 -0.94 -4.42
N MET A 90 5.81 0.11 -4.13
CA MET A 90 6.28 1.18 -3.22
C MET A 90 6.27 0.75 -1.75
N LEU A 91 5.17 0.17 -1.26
CA LEU A 91 4.98 -0.07 0.16
C LEU A 91 5.70 -1.33 0.68
N LEU A 92 5.93 -2.33 -0.19
CA LEU A 92 6.38 -3.66 0.23
C LEU A 92 7.73 -4.07 -0.36
N GLU A 93 8.05 -3.58 -1.55
CA GLU A 93 9.25 -4.01 -2.30
C GLU A 93 10.36 -2.94 -2.30
N THR A 94 10.00 -1.68 -2.04
CA THR A 94 10.98 -0.60 -1.91
C THR A 94 11.68 -0.76 -0.57
N LYS A 95 13.01 -0.97 -0.60
CA LYS A 95 13.78 -0.82 0.64
C LYS A 95 13.81 0.66 0.97
N PRO A 96 13.62 1.07 2.23
CA PRO A 96 13.80 2.46 2.60
C PRO A 96 15.25 2.78 2.26
N GLU A 97 15.47 3.64 1.27
CA GLU A 97 16.73 4.34 1.18
C GLU A 97 16.80 5.12 2.48
N CYS A 98 17.63 4.63 3.40
CA CYS A 98 18.06 5.43 4.53
C CYS A 98 18.59 6.71 3.89
N GLU A 99 17.79 7.78 3.96
CA GLU A 99 18.28 9.11 3.70
C GLU A 99 19.46 9.26 4.66
N THR A 100 20.65 8.99 4.15
CA THR A 100 21.88 9.49 4.73
C THR A 100 21.65 10.98 4.78
N LEU A 101 21.23 11.42 5.96
CA LEU A 101 21.28 12.78 6.42
C LEU A 101 22.55 13.36 5.84
N LYS A 102 22.42 14.14 4.76
CA LYS A 102 23.46 15.08 4.36
C LYS A 102 23.42 16.19 5.40
N VAL A 103 23.86 15.85 6.60
CA VAL A 103 24.44 16.82 7.53
C VAL A 103 25.88 16.95 7.07
N GLY A 104 26.10 17.90 6.19
CA GLY A 104 27.41 18.43 5.84
C GLY A 104 27.17 19.77 5.17
N GLU A 105 27.79 20.87 5.54
CA GLU A 105 28.82 21.21 6.53
C GLU A 105 28.65 22.72 6.77
#